data_AF-A0A1F8ZRU2-F1
#
_entry.id   AF-A0A1F8ZRU2-F1
#
_cell.length_a   1.000
_cell.length_b   1.000
_cell.length_c   1.000
_cell.angle_alpha   90.00
_cell.angle_beta   90.00
_cell.angle_gamma   90.00
#
_symmetry.space_group_name_H-M   'P 1'
#
loop_
_entity.id
_entity.type
_entity.pdbx_description
1 polymer ?
#
loop_
_entity_poly.entity_id
_entity_poly.type
_entity_poly.pdbx_seq_one_letter_code
_entity_poly.pdbx_strand_id
1 'polypeptide(L)'
;MYWPKEKVYFPKKVSFFKRQQHKKMKEKDLHEPLSPYVSSAYNTLCSVTQGVALGALFYVLSSTKQLTCLIYLKCFVVALLIALLWHRYVVHNQFSVWRLGIPDTLIPIAFAIMQVWLALVVPKSITWFSGVLAIISAIGILAYANTIYGFNKKEAEQLFREHYSEEENDFAEALHYEINSFQKSSWKHMLYSTLLMSFLTSINYTNWLSEDNKTYITTFFAVIIIALVFWFDLRWWLNNSRSAQIKKYHW
;
A
#
# COMPACT_ATOMS: atom_id res chain seq x y z
N MET A 1 -22.79 -62.50 -8.35
CA MET A 1 -22.94 -61.34 -9.26
C MET A 1 -21.65 -60.54 -9.16
N TYR A 2 -20.73 -60.76 -10.11
CA TYR A 2 -19.39 -60.18 -10.13
C TYR A 2 -19.43 -58.82 -10.82
N TRP A 3 -19.01 -57.76 -10.12
CA TRP A 3 -18.73 -56.47 -10.75
C TRP A 3 -17.25 -56.42 -11.16
N PRO A 4 -16.91 -56.03 -12.41
CA PRO A 4 -15.54 -56.00 -12.87
C PRO A 4 -14.77 -54.83 -12.25
N LYS A 5 -13.52 -55.09 -11.85
CA LYS A 5 -12.56 -54.04 -11.46
C LYS A 5 -12.16 -53.27 -12.72
N GLU A 6 -12.70 -52.07 -12.92
CA GLU A 6 -12.16 -51.13 -13.90
C GLU A 6 -10.71 -50.78 -13.50
N LYS A 7 -9.77 -51.13 -14.38
CA LYS A 7 -8.42 -50.57 -14.32
C LYS A 7 -8.52 -49.10 -14.71
N VAL A 8 -8.47 -48.21 -13.72
CA VAL A 8 -8.28 -46.78 -13.96
C VAL A 8 -6.95 -46.60 -14.69
N TYR A 9 -7.03 -46.34 -15.98
CA TYR A 9 -5.88 -45.98 -16.81
C TYR A 9 -5.45 -44.57 -16.40
N PHE A 10 -4.44 -44.45 -15.54
CA PHE A 10 -3.75 -43.18 -15.37
C PHE A 10 -2.93 -42.94 -16.64
N PRO A 11 -3.24 -41.90 -17.45
CA PRO A 11 -2.37 -41.55 -18.56
C PRO A 11 -0.99 -41.23 -17.98
N LYS A 12 0.04 -41.87 -18.56
CA LYS A 12 1.46 -41.69 -18.23
C LYS A 12 1.76 -40.20 -18.06
N LYS A 13 1.99 -39.77 -16.82
CA LYS A 13 2.62 -38.49 -16.41
C LYS A 13 4.08 -38.42 -16.89
N VAL A 14 4.38 -38.60 -18.18
CA VAL A 14 5.75 -38.49 -18.69
C VAL A 14 5.73 -38.10 -20.17
N SER A 15 5.41 -36.85 -20.48
CA SER A 15 5.89 -36.21 -21.73
C SER A 15 5.47 -34.74 -21.90
N PHE A 16 4.42 -34.25 -21.23
CA PHE A 16 4.02 -32.84 -21.36
C PHE A 16 4.93 -31.87 -20.57
N PHE A 17 5.59 -32.35 -19.51
CA PHE A 17 6.53 -31.56 -18.70
C PHE A 17 7.92 -31.36 -19.33
N LYS A 18 8.21 -31.96 -20.49
CA LYS A 18 9.52 -31.87 -21.14
C LYS A 18 9.55 -30.92 -22.35
N ARG A 19 8.47 -30.16 -22.57
CA ARG A 19 8.34 -29.24 -23.72
C ARG A 19 7.82 -27.84 -23.39
N GLN A 20 7.80 -27.43 -22.14
CA GLN A 20 7.92 -26.00 -21.82
C GLN A 20 9.42 -25.71 -21.72
N GLN A 21 10.01 -25.39 -22.87
CA GLN A 21 11.24 -24.60 -22.88
C GLN A 21 11.02 -23.39 -21.97
N HIS A 22 12.03 -23.07 -21.15
CA HIS A 22 12.14 -21.83 -20.38
C HIS A 22 11.64 -20.62 -21.19
N LYS A 23 10.35 -20.33 -21.08
CA LYS A 23 9.78 -19.15 -21.67
C LYS A 23 9.96 -18.12 -20.58
N LYS A 24 11.00 -17.30 -20.70
CA LYS A 24 11.16 -16.13 -19.84
C LYS A 24 9.81 -15.41 -19.78
N MET A 25 9.35 -15.15 -18.57
CA MET A 25 8.15 -14.35 -18.37
C MET A 25 8.35 -13.02 -19.08
N LYS A 26 7.32 -12.60 -19.81
CA LYS A 26 7.34 -11.26 -20.38
C LYS A 26 7.19 -10.27 -19.23
N GLU A 27 7.66 -9.04 -19.40
CA GLU A 27 7.48 -7.97 -18.39
C GLU A 27 6.02 -7.85 -17.93
N LYS A 28 5.07 -8.09 -18.84
CA LYS A 28 3.63 -8.10 -18.52
C LYS A 28 3.26 -9.15 -17.46
N ASP A 29 3.87 -10.32 -17.50
CA ASP A 29 3.56 -11.46 -16.63
C ASP A 29 4.09 -11.20 -15.19
N LEU A 30 5.17 -10.43 -15.06
CA LEU A 30 5.75 -10.05 -13.75
C LEU A 30 4.87 -9.11 -12.94
N HIS A 31 4.03 -8.32 -13.61
CA HIS A 31 3.11 -7.38 -12.97
C HIS A 31 1.73 -7.98 -12.70
N GLU A 32 1.50 -9.25 -13.07
CA GLU A 32 0.25 -9.91 -12.76
C GLU A 32 0.15 -10.20 -11.25
N PRO A 33 -1.00 -9.90 -10.63
CA PRO A 33 -1.17 -10.16 -9.22
C PRO A 33 -1.12 -11.67 -8.94
N LEU A 34 -0.45 -12.04 -7.84
CA LEU A 34 -0.36 -13.42 -7.34
C LEU A 34 -1.72 -14.12 -7.18
N SER A 35 -2.78 -13.34 -6.90
CA SER A 35 -4.16 -13.81 -6.87
C SER A 35 -5.08 -12.77 -7.53
N PRO A 36 -5.41 -12.92 -8.83
CA PRO A 36 -6.13 -11.90 -9.59
C PRO A 36 -7.50 -11.55 -9.03
N TYR A 37 -8.29 -12.56 -8.61
CA TYR A 37 -9.61 -12.33 -8.04
C TYR A 37 -9.52 -11.55 -6.73
N VAL A 38 -8.66 -11.98 -5.81
CA VAL A 38 -8.51 -11.33 -4.50
C VAL A 38 -7.92 -9.94 -4.64
N SER A 39 -6.92 -9.78 -5.51
CA SER A 39 -6.32 -8.49 -5.82
C SER A 39 -7.36 -7.52 -6.39
N SER A 40 -8.20 -7.97 -7.33
CA SER A 40 -9.29 -7.16 -7.89
C SER A 40 -10.29 -6.73 -6.80
N ALA A 41 -10.78 -7.66 -5.99
CA ALA A 41 -11.72 -7.35 -4.90
C ALA A 41 -11.12 -6.34 -3.90
N TYR A 42 -9.83 -6.49 -3.57
CA TYR A 42 -9.12 -5.60 -2.67
C TYR A 42 -8.95 -4.19 -3.27
N ASN A 43 -8.58 -4.09 -4.56
CA ASN A 43 -8.47 -2.81 -5.26
C ASN A 43 -9.84 -2.11 -5.39
N THR A 44 -10.92 -2.86 -5.58
CA THR A 44 -12.29 -2.32 -5.56
C THR A 44 -12.62 -1.76 -4.18
N LEU A 45 -12.35 -2.49 -3.10
CA LEU A 45 -12.55 -2.01 -1.72
C LEU A 45 -11.76 -0.72 -1.46
N CYS A 46 -10.47 -0.70 -1.82
CA CYS A 46 -9.64 0.50 -1.72
C CYS A 46 -10.24 1.65 -2.54
N SER A 47 -10.65 1.42 -3.80
CA SER A 47 -11.19 2.48 -4.64
C SER A 47 -12.52 3.06 -4.11
N VAL A 48 -13.42 2.21 -3.62
CA VAL A 48 -14.68 2.64 -3.00
C VAL A 48 -14.41 3.46 -1.74
N THR A 49 -13.58 2.95 -0.84
CA THR A 49 -13.29 3.62 0.43
C THR A 49 -12.56 4.95 0.24
N GLN A 50 -11.62 5.04 -0.70
CA GLN A 50 -10.95 6.29 -1.08
C GLN A 50 -11.91 7.27 -1.77
N GLY A 51 -12.86 6.78 -2.58
CA GLY A 51 -13.92 7.60 -3.17
C GLY A 51 -14.82 8.26 -2.13
N VAL A 52 -15.15 7.56 -1.03
CA VAL A 52 -15.91 8.13 0.09
C VAL A 52 -15.12 9.26 0.78
N ALA A 53 -13.82 9.06 1.02
CA ALA A 53 -12.97 10.10 1.58
C ALA A 53 -12.88 11.34 0.68
N LEU A 54 -12.79 11.15 -0.63
CA LEU A 54 -12.80 12.23 -1.61
C LEU A 54 -14.15 12.97 -1.62
N GLY A 55 -15.27 12.24 -1.51
CA GLY A 55 -16.60 12.82 -1.36
C GLY A 55 -16.72 13.72 -0.13
N ALA A 56 -16.15 13.30 1.01
CA ALA A 56 -16.10 14.13 2.23
C ALA A 56 -15.28 15.43 2.03
N LEU A 57 -14.17 15.36 1.29
CA LEU A 57 -13.38 16.55 0.94
C LEU A 57 -14.20 17.53 0.09
N PHE A 58 -14.90 17.06 -0.94
CA PHE A 58 -15.76 17.91 -1.76
C PHE A 58 -16.94 18.48 -0.98
N TYR A 59 -17.54 17.70 -0.08
CA TYR A 59 -18.56 18.19 0.84
C TYR A 59 -18.05 19.37 1.68
N VAL A 60 -16.85 19.27 2.24
CA VAL A 60 -16.23 20.34 3.03
C VAL A 60 -15.96 21.59 2.17
N LEU A 61 -15.44 21.41 0.95
CA LEU A 61 -15.23 22.52 0.01
C LEU A 61 -16.55 23.23 -0.34
N SER A 62 -17.64 22.48 -0.50
CA SER A 62 -18.96 23.04 -0.85
C SER A 62 -19.68 23.72 0.32
N SER A 63 -19.49 23.22 1.54
CA SER A 63 -20.20 23.68 2.74
C SER A 63 -19.49 24.80 3.49
N THR A 64 -18.21 25.03 3.20
CA THR A 64 -17.42 26.08 3.85
C THR A 64 -17.67 27.44 3.20
N LYS A 65 -18.36 28.34 3.92
CA LYS A 65 -18.80 29.64 3.38
C LYS A 65 -17.68 30.59 2.96
N GLN A 66 -16.52 30.52 3.62
CA GLN A 66 -15.36 31.37 3.32
C GLN A 66 -14.13 30.50 3.13
N LEU A 67 -13.76 30.29 1.87
CA LEU A 67 -12.56 29.55 1.51
C LEU A 67 -11.35 30.49 1.56
N THR A 68 -10.45 30.21 2.49
CA THR A 68 -9.16 30.91 2.62
C THR A 68 -8.05 30.10 1.98
N CYS A 69 -6.90 30.73 1.70
CA CYS A 69 -5.71 30.04 1.21
C CYS A 69 -5.30 28.86 2.14
N LEU A 70 -5.41 29.05 3.45
CA LEU A 70 -5.12 28.01 4.46
C LEU A 70 -6.03 26.79 4.34
N ILE A 71 -7.32 27.00 4.04
CA ILE A 71 -8.27 25.90 3.82
C ILE A 71 -7.89 25.13 2.56
N TYR A 72 -7.56 25.82 1.46
CA TYR A 72 -7.09 25.17 0.24
C TYR A 72 -5.82 24.34 0.46
N LEU A 73 -4.85 24.86 1.21
CA LEU A 73 -3.63 24.11 1.55
C LEU A 73 -3.94 22.83 2.34
N LYS A 74 -4.81 22.90 3.35
CA LYS A 74 -5.25 21.71 4.10
C LYS A 74 -5.97 20.72 3.18
N CYS A 75 -6.91 21.18 2.35
CA CYS A 75 -7.61 20.34 1.36
C CYS A 75 -6.64 19.65 0.41
N PHE A 76 -5.60 20.37 -0.06
CA PHE A 76 -4.58 19.81 -0.92
C PHE A 76 -3.80 18.67 -0.23
N VAL A 77 -3.43 18.85 1.04
CA VAL A 77 -2.81 17.76 1.85
C VAL A 77 -3.74 16.55 1.94
N VAL A 78 -5.03 16.74 2.19
CA VAL A 78 -6.01 15.63 2.23
C VAL A 78 -6.09 14.91 0.90
N ALA A 79 -6.17 15.65 -0.21
CA ALA A 79 -6.22 15.07 -1.55
C ALA A 79 -4.96 14.26 -1.89
N LEU A 80 -3.77 14.80 -1.57
CA LEU A 80 -2.51 14.09 -1.75
C LEU A 80 -2.44 12.81 -0.92
N LEU A 81 -2.93 12.84 0.32
CA LEU A 81 -2.94 11.66 1.20
C LEU A 81 -3.89 10.57 0.68
N ILE A 82 -5.06 10.94 0.15
CA ILE A 82 -5.99 10.03 -0.53
C ILE A 82 -5.32 9.39 -1.74
N ALA A 83 -4.69 10.19 -2.59
CA ALA A 83 -3.97 9.69 -3.76
C ALA A 83 -2.81 8.77 -3.38
N LEU A 84 -2.04 9.13 -2.34
CA LEU A 84 -0.93 8.32 -1.84
C LEU A 84 -1.38 6.93 -1.38
N LEU A 85 -2.40 6.87 -0.52
CA LEU A 85 -2.87 5.57 0.00
C LEU A 85 -3.40 4.70 -1.13
N TRP A 86 -4.22 5.26 -2.02
CA TRP A 86 -4.71 4.55 -3.19
C TRP A 86 -3.54 4.00 -4.05
N HIS A 87 -2.58 4.85 -4.39
CA HIS A 87 -1.42 4.49 -5.22
C HIS A 87 -0.61 3.36 -4.58
N ARG A 88 -0.27 3.49 -3.29
CA ARG A 88 0.50 2.49 -2.55
C ARG A 88 -0.18 1.13 -2.53
N TYR A 89 -1.48 1.09 -2.26
CA TYR A 89 -2.22 -0.17 -2.24
C TYR A 89 -2.28 -0.83 -3.62
N VAL A 90 -2.53 -0.07 -4.68
CA VAL A 90 -2.54 -0.60 -6.05
C VAL A 90 -1.20 -1.21 -6.43
N VAL A 91 -0.08 -0.52 -6.15
CA VAL A 91 1.26 -1.04 -6.45
C VAL A 91 1.57 -2.29 -5.61
N HIS A 92 1.27 -2.28 -4.31
CA HIS A 92 1.61 -3.38 -3.41
C HIS A 92 0.79 -4.65 -3.68
N ASN A 93 -0.44 -4.49 -4.16
CA ASN A 93 -1.35 -5.58 -4.49
C ASN A 93 -0.96 -6.35 -5.77
N GLN A 94 0.04 -5.86 -6.53
CA GLN A 94 0.67 -6.63 -7.60
C GLN A 94 1.52 -7.77 -7.04
N PHE A 95 2.17 -7.58 -5.88
CA PHE A 95 3.20 -8.49 -5.37
C PHE A 95 2.87 -9.12 -4.01
N SER A 96 1.77 -8.73 -3.38
CA SER A 96 1.36 -9.24 -2.07
C SER A 96 0.18 -10.20 -2.20
N VAL A 97 0.30 -11.39 -1.59
CA VAL A 97 -0.83 -12.33 -1.48
C VAL A 97 -1.77 -11.84 -0.39
N TRP A 98 -2.72 -10.98 -0.74
CA TRP A 98 -3.80 -10.62 0.18
C TRP A 98 -4.74 -11.80 0.35
N ARG A 99 -5.18 -12.08 1.59
CA ARG A 99 -6.05 -13.23 1.89
C ARG A 99 -7.47 -12.84 2.29
N LEU A 100 -7.87 -11.58 2.08
CA LEU A 100 -9.14 -11.01 2.57
C LEU A 100 -9.40 -11.41 4.03
N GLY A 101 -8.34 -11.46 4.85
CA GLY A 101 -8.49 -11.67 6.27
C GLY A 101 -9.17 -10.44 6.91
N ILE A 102 -9.71 -10.63 8.10
CA ILE A 102 -10.31 -9.52 8.87
C ILE A 102 -9.35 -8.31 8.97
N PRO A 103 -8.05 -8.48 9.31
CA PRO A 103 -7.13 -7.34 9.34
C PRO A 103 -6.95 -6.68 7.97
N ASP A 104 -6.87 -7.47 6.89
CA ASP A 104 -6.66 -6.95 5.53
C ASP A 104 -7.83 -6.07 5.09
N THR A 105 -9.06 -6.40 5.49
CA THR A 105 -10.26 -5.60 5.21
C THR A 105 -10.40 -4.39 6.13
N LEU A 106 -10.07 -4.53 7.42
CA LEU A 106 -10.22 -3.45 8.39
C LEU A 106 -9.24 -2.30 8.16
N ILE A 107 -8.03 -2.57 7.68
CA ILE A 107 -7.00 -1.53 7.51
C ILE A 107 -7.44 -0.46 6.46
N PRO A 108 -7.85 -0.80 5.23
CA PRO A 108 -8.37 0.19 4.28
C PRO A 108 -9.59 0.96 4.79
N ILE A 109 -10.48 0.30 5.53
CA ILE A 109 -11.65 0.93 6.14
C ILE A 109 -11.21 1.94 7.21
N ALA A 110 -10.27 1.57 8.08
CA ALA A 110 -9.72 2.44 9.10
C ALA A 110 -9.06 3.68 8.48
N PHE A 111 -8.28 3.50 7.40
CA PHE A 111 -7.74 4.62 6.64
C PHE A 111 -8.83 5.54 6.11
N ALA A 112 -9.86 5.01 5.47
CA ALA A 112 -10.93 5.83 4.91
C ALA A 112 -11.74 6.58 5.97
N ILE A 113 -12.05 5.94 7.10
CA ILE A 113 -12.69 6.62 8.24
C ILE A 113 -11.84 7.80 8.70
N MET A 114 -10.53 7.58 8.87
CA MET A 114 -9.63 8.63 9.32
C MET A 114 -9.42 9.72 8.26
N GLN A 115 -9.43 9.40 6.97
CA GLN A 115 -9.36 10.39 5.89
C GLN A 115 -10.64 11.22 5.77
N VAL A 116 -11.81 10.60 5.96
CA VAL A 116 -13.09 11.32 6.08
C VAL A 116 -13.01 12.27 7.27
N TRP A 117 -12.55 11.78 8.43
CA TRP A 117 -12.40 12.63 9.61
C TRP A 117 -11.41 13.77 9.36
N LEU A 118 -10.28 13.49 8.69
CA LEU A 118 -9.29 14.49 8.30
C LEU A 118 -9.90 15.59 7.44
N ALA A 119 -10.71 15.22 6.44
CA ALA A 119 -11.45 16.17 5.60
C ALA A 119 -12.38 17.03 6.46
N LEU A 120 -13.16 16.43 7.34
CA LEU A 120 -14.12 17.13 8.21
C LEU A 120 -13.45 18.10 9.21
N VAL A 121 -12.20 17.87 9.59
CA VAL A 121 -11.43 18.77 10.47
C VAL A 121 -10.66 19.86 9.72
N VAL A 122 -10.67 19.88 8.39
CA VAL A 122 -10.06 20.97 7.59
C VAL A 122 -10.49 22.37 8.05
N PRO A 123 -11.79 22.69 8.23
CA PRO A 123 -12.23 24.02 8.68
C PRO A 123 -11.99 24.27 10.18
N LYS A 124 -11.45 23.30 10.92
CA LYS A 124 -11.15 23.41 12.36
C LYS A 124 -9.70 23.87 12.58
N SER A 125 -9.29 23.97 13.84
CA SER A 125 -7.93 24.38 14.22
C SER A 125 -6.88 23.41 13.67
N ILE A 126 -5.65 23.91 13.50
CA ILE A 126 -4.55 23.10 12.97
C ILE A 126 -4.20 21.91 13.88
N THR A 127 -4.42 22.05 15.18
CA THR A 127 -4.16 21.00 16.18
C THR A 127 -5.00 19.74 15.93
N TRP A 128 -6.29 19.91 15.62
CA TRP A 128 -7.16 18.78 15.25
C TRP A 128 -6.69 18.15 13.94
N PHE A 129 -6.37 18.98 12.95
CA PHE A 129 -5.89 18.51 11.65
C PHE A 129 -4.59 17.70 11.75
N SER A 130 -3.59 18.21 12.48
CA SER A 130 -2.31 17.52 12.67
C SER A 130 -2.46 16.26 13.52
N GLY A 131 -3.32 16.28 14.54
CA GLY A 131 -3.61 15.11 15.36
C GLY A 131 -4.19 13.95 14.54
N VAL A 132 -5.14 14.24 13.63
CA VAL A 132 -5.69 13.22 12.73
C VAL A 132 -4.63 12.69 11.76
N LEU A 133 -3.76 13.55 11.22
CA LEU A 133 -2.64 13.10 10.36
C LEU A 133 -1.66 12.17 11.09
N ALA A 134 -1.38 12.44 12.37
CA ALA A 134 -0.52 11.58 13.18
C ALA A 134 -1.15 10.19 13.38
N ILE A 135 -2.46 10.13 13.63
CA ILE A 135 -3.20 8.85 13.73
C ILE A 135 -3.16 8.09 12.41
N ILE A 136 -3.38 8.74 11.26
CA ILE A 136 -3.30 8.09 9.94
C ILE A 136 -1.91 7.49 9.73
N SER A 137 -0.86 8.23 10.09
CA SER A 137 0.52 7.75 9.98
C SER A 137 0.76 6.52 10.87
N ALA A 138 0.21 6.50 12.09
CA ALA A 138 0.27 5.34 12.99
C ALA A 138 -0.47 4.11 12.44
N ILE A 139 -1.61 4.29 11.77
CA ILE A 139 -2.29 3.20 11.04
C ILE A 139 -1.38 2.64 9.94
N GLY A 140 -0.58 3.49 9.28
CA GLY A 140 0.45 3.07 8.33
C GLY A 140 1.46 2.08 8.92
N ILE A 141 1.90 2.28 10.17
CA ILE A 141 2.78 1.33 10.87
C ILE A 141 2.11 -0.04 11.00
N LEU A 142 0.84 -0.06 11.43
CA LEU A 142 0.06 -1.28 11.57
C LEU A 142 -0.19 -1.96 10.21
N ALA A 143 -0.45 -1.18 9.17
CA ALA A 143 -0.64 -1.68 7.81
C ALA A 143 0.59 -2.44 7.33
N TYR A 144 1.79 -1.86 7.45
CA TYR A 144 3.02 -2.53 7.07
C TYR A 144 3.37 -3.71 7.99
N ALA A 145 3.08 -3.63 9.29
CA ALA A 145 3.26 -4.76 10.20
C ALA A 145 2.41 -5.97 9.77
N ASN A 146 1.15 -5.72 9.40
CA ASN A 146 0.26 -6.75 8.86
C ASN A 146 0.77 -7.31 7.52
N THR A 147 1.22 -6.46 6.60
CA THR A 147 1.78 -6.91 5.32
C THR A 147 3.03 -7.78 5.51
N ILE A 148 3.96 -7.38 6.39
CA ILE A 148 5.17 -8.17 6.71
C ILE A 148 4.76 -9.52 7.32
N TYR A 149 3.83 -9.52 8.26
CA TYR A 149 3.34 -10.75 8.88
C TYR A 149 2.68 -11.69 7.85
N GLY A 150 1.84 -11.14 6.96
CA GLY A 150 1.17 -11.90 5.91
C GLY A 150 2.13 -12.46 4.87
N PHE A 151 3.12 -11.66 4.44
CA PHE A 151 4.08 -12.03 3.41
C PHE A 151 5.02 -13.16 3.87
N ASN A 152 5.38 -13.21 5.15
CA ASN A 152 6.25 -14.26 5.70
C ASN A 152 5.50 -15.55 6.11
N LYS A 153 4.21 -15.70 5.79
CA LYS A 153 3.48 -16.96 6.01
C LYS A 153 3.92 -18.01 4.98
N LYS A 154 4.12 -19.25 5.42
CA LYS A 154 4.57 -20.37 4.57
C LYS A 154 3.71 -20.55 3.32
N GLU A 155 2.40 -20.42 3.46
CA GLU A 155 1.51 -20.62 2.32
C GLU A 155 1.54 -19.44 1.33
N ALA A 156 1.85 -18.23 1.78
CA ALA A 156 2.04 -17.07 0.90
C ALA A 156 3.37 -17.19 0.14
N GLU A 157 4.43 -17.64 0.82
CA GLU A 157 5.72 -17.95 0.20
C GLU A 157 5.58 -19.06 -0.84
N GLN A 158 4.81 -20.11 -0.56
CA GLN A 158 4.57 -21.19 -1.51
C GLN A 158 3.87 -20.68 -2.78
N LEU A 159 2.78 -19.91 -2.63
CA LEU A 159 2.07 -19.31 -3.76
C LEU A 159 2.98 -18.38 -4.58
N PHE A 160 3.85 -17.62 -3.89
CA PHE A 160 4.84 -16.76 -4.54
C PHE A 160 5.82 -17.57 -5.39
N ARG A 161 6.40 -18.64 -4.83
CA ARG A 161 7.35 -19.52 -5.55
C ARG A 161 6.69 -20.26 -6.71
N GLU A 162 5.44 -20.70 -6.56
CA GLU A 162 4.68 -21.34 -7.64
C GLU A 162 4.41 -20.37 -8.80
N HIS A 163 4.01 -19.13 -8.50
CA HIS A 163 3.75 -18.10 -9.50
C HIS A 163 5.01 -17.73 -10.30
N TYR A 164 6.17 -17.66 -9.66
CA TYR A 164 7.43 -17.33 -10.32
C TYR A 164 8.28 -18.55 -10.71
N SER A 165 7.69 -19.75 -10.76
CA SER A 165 8.42 -21.01 -11.00
C SER A 165 8.98 -21.19 -12.42
N GLU A 166 8.48 -20.43 -13.40
CA GLU A 166 8.98 -20.48 -14.80
C GLU A 166 10.28 -19.69 -15.01
N GLU A 167 10.68 -18.84 -14.05
CA GLU A 167 11.93 -18.08 -14.07
C GLU A 167 13.12 -18.89 -13.50
N GLU A 168 14.35 -18.36 -13.64
CA GLU A 168 15.53 -18.98 -13.00
C GLU A 168 15.27 -19.21 -11.50
N ASN A 169 15.65 -20.37 -10.96
CA ASN A 169 15.34 -20.80 -9.58
C ASN A 169 15.65 -19.73 -8.51
N ASP A 170 16.64 -18.88 -8.75
CA ASP A 170 17.09 -17.85 -7.80
C ASP A 170 16.29 -16.53 -7.90
N PHE A 171 15.49 -16.33 -8.96
CA PHE A 171 14.75 -15.09 -9.18
C PHE A 171 13.64 -14.89 -8.15
N ALA A 172 12.80 -15.90 -7.95
CA ALA A 172 11.69 -15.83 -7.00
C ALA A 172 12.19 -15.57 -5.57
N GLU A 173 13.31 -16.18 -5.19
CA GLU A 173 13.91 -15.98 -3.88
C GLU A 173 14.50 -14.57 -3.72
N ALA A 174 15.22 -14.09 -4.73
CA ALA A 174 15.73 -12.72 -4.74
C ALA A 174 14.60 -11.68 -4.66
N LEU A 175 13.53 -11.86 -5.45
CA LEU A 175 12.40 -10.93 -5.49
C LEU A 175 11.64 -10.92 -4.17
N HIS A 176 11.39 -12.10 -3.59
CA HIS A 176 10.78 -12.23 -2.27
C HIS A 176 11.62 -11.53 -1.19
N TYR A 177 12.94 -11.70 -1.22
CA TYR A 177 13.85 -11.01 -0.30
C TYR A 177 13.80 -9.48 -0.43
N GLU A 178 13.80 -8.95 -1.66
CA GLU A 178 13.72 -7.50 -1.89
C GLU A 178 12.38 -6.91 -1.46
N ILE A 179 11.26 -7.58 -1.76
CA ILE A 179 9.93 -7.12 -1.32
C ILE A 179 9.86 -7.10 0.21
N ASN A 180 10.32 -8.14 0.90
CA ASN A 180 10.34 -8.18 2.36
C ASN A 180 11.26 -7.09 2.95
N SER A 181 12.42 -6.85 2.31
CA SER A 181 13.34 -5.78 2.70
C SER A 181 12.74 -4.40 2.54
N PHE A 182 12.05 -4.16 1.42
CA PHE A 182 11.29 -2.95 1.18
C PHE A 182 10.17 -2.75 2.19
N GLN A 183 9.39 -3.79 2.51
CA GLN A 183 8.31 -3.69 3.49
C GLN A 183 8.85 -3.31 4.88
N LYS A 184 9.95 -3.94 5.31
CA LYS A 184 10.64 -3.59 6.57
C LYS A 184 11.19 -2.15 6.55
N SER A 185 11.76 -1.73 5.42
CA SER A 185 12.24 -0.35 5.25
C SER A 185 11.08 0.64 5.30
N SER A 186 9.99 0.37 4.58
CA SER A 186 8.79 1.20 4.55
C SER A 186 8.13 1.29 5.93
N TRP A 187 8.11 0.20 6.70
CA TRP A 187 7.67 0.23 8.09
C TRP A 187 8.47 1.22 8.95
N LYS A 188 9.80 1.23 8.81
CA LYS A 188 10.67 2.22 9.51
C LYS A 188 10.38 3.64 9.05
N HIS A 189 10.18 3.85 7.74
CA HIS A 189 9.81 5.16 7.22
C HIS A 189 8.47 5.64 7.80
N MET A 190 7.45 4.77 7.88
CA MET A 190 6.17 5.09 8.52
C MET A 190 6.34 5.42 10.00
N LEU A 191 7.22 4.72 10.71
CA LEU A 191 7.55 5.05 12.10
C LEU A 191 8.14 6.45 12.22
N TYR A 192 9.15 6.78 11.41
CA TYR A 192 9.76 8.12 11.41
C TYR A 192 8.76 9.22 11.00
N SER A 193 7.93 8.98 9.98
CA SER A 193 6.86 9.90 9.59
C SER A 193 5.86 10.12 10.73
N THR A 194 5.48 9.06 11.45
CA THR A 194 4.57 9.16 12.60
C THR A 194 5.19 9.96 13.74
N LEU A 195 6.47 9.73 14.06
CA LEU A 195 7.19 10.48 15.08
C LEU A 195 7.29 11.96 14.71
N LEU A 196 7.60 12.27 13.44
CA LEU A 196 7.67 13.63 12.95
C LEU A 196 6.31 14.33 12.97
N MET A 197 5.23 13.66 12.55
CA MET A 197 3.87 14.21 12.61
C MET A 197 3.37 14.40 14.04
N SER A 198 3.75 13.51 14.96
CA SER A 198 3.45 13.63 16.38
C SER A 198 4.19 14.83 16.99
N PHE A 199 5.47 15.02 16.63
CA PHE A 199 6.25 16.18 17.04
C PHE A 199 5.65 17.50 16.52
N LEU A 200 5.29 17.58 15.24
CA LEU A 200 4.60 18.74 14.67
C LEU A 200 3.26 19.01 15.37
N THR A 201 2.51 17.96 15.69
CA THR A 201 1.27 18.07 16.46
C THR A 201 1.53 18.66 17.84
N SER A 202 2.56 18.20 18.55
CA SER A 202 2.97 18.77 19.85
C SER A 202 3.37 20.25 19.75
N ILE A 203 4.08 20.65 18.70
CA ILE A 203 4.37 22.07 18.45
C ILE A 203 3.08 22.88 18.27
N ASN A 204 2.09 22.34 17.56
CA ASN A 204 0.81 23.03 17.34
C ASN A 204 0.02 23.26 18.64
N TYR A 205 0.26 22.48 19.69
CA TYR A 205 -0.31 22.71 21.03
C TYR A 205 0.38 23.84 21.80
N THR A 206 1.56 24.29 21.37
CA THR A 206 2.25 25.41 22.01
C THR A 206 1.68 26.75 21.55
N ASN A 207 1.84 27.79 22.38
CA ASN A 207 1.42 29.15 22.08
C ASN A 207 2.53 29.99 21.42
N TRP A 208 3.61 29.37 20.94
CA TRP A 208 4.79 30.08 20.43
C TRP A 208 4.61 30.67 19.02
N LEU A 209 3.61 30.18 18.26
CA LEU A 209 3.35 30.58 16.88
C LEU A 209 1.88 30.97 16.72
N SER A 210 1.61 31.88 15.79
CA SER A 210 0.23 32.15 15.33
C SER A 210 -0.37 30.92 14.65
N GLU A 211 -1.70 30.78 14.69
CA GLU A 211 -2.41 29.66 14.05
C GLU A 211 -2.14 29.56 12.55
N ASP A 212 -1.97 30.68 11.87
CA ASP A 212 -1.63 30.72 10.44
C ASP A 212 -0.24 30.14 10.18
N ASN A 213 0.77 30.57 10.97
CA ASN A 213 2.13 30.05 10.85
C ASN A 213 2.21 28.55 11.15
N LYS A 214 1.49 28.09 12.19
CA LYS A 214 1.34 26.66 12.50
C LYS A 214 0.76 25.90 11.30
N THR A 215 -0.25 26.47 10.65
CA THR A 215 -0.90 25.87 9.46
C THR A 215 0.07 25.78 8.29
N TYR A 216 0.78 26.85 7.95
CA TYR A 216 1.77 26.82 6.87
C TYR A 216 2.88 25.78 7.12
N ILE A 217 3.45 25.77 8.32
CA ILE A 217 4.52 24.83 8.69
C ILE A 217 4.00 23.39 8.62
N THR A 218 2.87 23.11 9.25
CA THR A 218 2.30 21.76 9.29
C THR A 218 1.96 21.25 7.90
N THR A 219 1.30 22.07 7.08
CA THR A 219 0.92 21.67 5.71
C THR A 219 2.14 21.47 4.83
N PHE A 220 3.16 22.34 4.92
CA PHE A 220 4.42 22.19 4.19
C PHE A 220 5.14 20.88 4.52
N PHE A 221 5.34 20.59 5.82
CA PHE A 221 5.98 19.34 6.22
C PHE A 221 5.13 18.11 5.89
N ALA A 222 3.80 18.19 6.00
CA ALA A 222 2.92 17.11 5.58
C ALA A 222 3.06 16.81 4.07
N VAL A 223 3.13 17.84 3.22
CA VAL A 223 3.39 17.66 1.78
C VAL A 223 4.74 16.99 1.54
N ILE A 224 5.81 17.43 2.22
CA ILE A 224 7.14 16.83 2.08
C ILE A 224 7.11 15.35 2.48
N ILE A 225 6.51 15.03 3.63
CA ILE A 225 6.40 13.64 4.11
C ILE A 225 5.62 12.80 3.09
N ILE A 226 4.46 13.28 2.64
CA ILE A 226 3.65 12.58 1.64
C ILE A 226 4.44 12.38 0.34
N ALA A 227 5.15 13.39 -0.15
CA ALA A 227 5.96 13.32 -1.36
C ALA A 227 7.12 12.31 -1.23
N LEU A 228 7.82 12.31 -0.10
CA LEU A 228 8.89 11.33 0.18
C LEU A 228 8.33 9.90 0.21
N VAL A 229 7.15 9.71 0.81
CA VAL A 229 6.48 8.41 0.83
C VAL A 229 5.93 8.07 -0.56
N PHE A 230 5.55 9.03 -1.38
CA PHE A 230 5.16 8.74 -2.77
C PHE A 230 6.37 8.30 -3.60
N TRP A 231 7.49 9.00 -3.44
CA TRP A 231 8.74 8.72 -4.15
C TRP A 231 9.38 7.39 -3.75
N PHE A 232 9.37 7.06 -2.47
CA PHE A 232 9.92 5.81 -1.94
C PHE A 232 8.94 4.63 -2.14
N ASP A 233 8.49 4.39 -3.36
CA ASP A 233 7.57 3.29 -3.67
C ASP A 233 8.31 1.98 -3.98
N LEU A 234 7.54 0.89 -4.14
CA LEU A 234 8.10 -0.43 -4.39
C LEU A 234 8.80 -0.50 -5.75
N ARG A 235 8.29 0.21 -6.78
CA ARG A 235 8.90 0.21 -8.11
C ARG A 235 10.26 0.88 -8.09
N TRP A 236 10.35 2.04 -7.46
CA TRP A 236 11.62 2.71 -7.24
C TRP A 236 12.60 1.81 -6.48
N TRP A 237 12.14 1.10 -5.45
CA TRP A 237 12.99 0.16 -4.70
C TRP A 237 13.53 -0.96 -5.60
N LEU A 238 12.67 -1.64 -6.36
CA LEU A 238 13.05 -2.76 -7.22
C LEU A 238 14.01 -2.32 -8.34
N ASN A 239 13.77 -1.16 -8.96
CA ASN A 239 14.67 -0.57 -9.96
C ASN A 239 16.06 -0.23 -9.39
N ASN A 240 16.17 0.00 -8.08
CA ASN A 240 17.42 0.27 -7.39
C ASN A 240 18.01 -0.96 -6.66
N SER A 241 17.40 -2.15 -6.79
CA SER A 241 17.88 -3.38 -6.15
C SER A 241 19.33 -3.70 -6.57
N ARG A 242 20.12 -4.24 -5.64
CA ARG A 242 21.48 -4.71 -5.96
C ARG A 242 21.49 -6.09 -6.64
N SER A 243 20.36 -6.80 -6.63
CA SER A 243 20.25 -8.11 -7.25
C SER A 243 20.34 -8.00 -8.77
N ALA A 244 21.36 -8.65 -9.35
CA ALA A 244 21.52 -8.74 -10.79
C ALA A 244 20.34 -9.47 -11.47
N GLN A 245 19.62 -10.33 -10.75
CA GLN A 245 18.46 -11.04 -11.26
C GLN A 245 17.22 -10.15 -11.38
N ILE A 246 17.09 -9.16 -10.48
CA ILE A 246 15.93 -8.24 -10.46
C ILE A 246 16.14 -7.07 -11.41
N LYS A 247 17.37 -6.57 -11.50
CA LYS A 247 17.77 -5.47 -12.41
C LYS A 247 17.59 -5.77 -13.90
N LYS A 248 17.48 -7.05 -14.27
CA LYS A 248 17.20 -7.46 -15.66
C LYS A 248 15.82 -7.01 -16.13
N TYR A 249 14.93 -6.66 -15.20
CA TYR A 249 13.55 -6.27 -15.46
C TYR A 249 13.37 -4.77 -15.18
N HIS A 250 12.61 -4.09 -16.05
CA HIS A 250 12.16 -2.73 -15.81
C HIS A 250 10.85 -2.77 -15.00
N TRP A 251 10.83 -2.13 -13.82
CA TRP A 251 9.72 -2.16 -12.85
C TRP A 251 8.89 -0.88 -12.81
#